data_AF-A0AAT9QRP0-F1
#
_entry.id   AF-A0AAT9QRP0-F1
#
_cell.length_a   1.000
_cell.length_b   1.000
_cell.length_c   1.000
_cell.angle_alpha   90.00
_cell.angle_beta   90.00
_cell.angle_gamma   90.00
#
_symmetry.space_group_name_H-M   'P 1'
#
loop_
_entity.id
_entity.type
_entity.pdbx_description
1 polymer ?
#
loop_
_entity_poly.entity_id
_entity_poly.type
_entity_poly.pdbx_seq_one_letter_code
_entity_poly.pdbx_strand_id
1 'polypeptide(L)'
;MAAPDPRTLEALGLAVAPREDPLSYPGAWPPESALLDGNRMLPLDTLVFEDRVPVLSVGSNACPAQLVHKMAEHGVECRIPMVRARVTNIGVGVSAHVSLLGYMSASPFHSPGSTRELFLTWLNEAQLAVVDTSEGVDSPTGNFHRAVLPAADFRIELESGEVLDQAWIYVNRWGVLHNGGPGPRPHPGRQRPLISELLAASAELRELFGTTPDEFCARARGNRGLCVRGREVFAEKRWTTVSGLEQYIRPHPRS
;
A
#
# COMPACT_ATOMS: atom_id res chain seq x y z
N MET A 1 31.38 -11.58 -20.58
CA MET A 1 30.28 -10.93 -19.85
C MET A 1 29.87 -11.86 -18.73
N ALA A 2 29.82 -11.41 -17.48
CA ALA A 2 29.30 -12.24 -16.39
C ALA A 2 27.81 -12.55 -16.64
N ALA A 3 27.35 -13.75 -16.26
CA ALA A 3 25.93 -14.05 -16.31
C ALA A 3 25.15 -13.05 -15.44
N PRO A 4 23.96 -12.60 -15.87
CA PRO A 4 23.13 -11.70 -15.07
C PRO A 4 22.82 -12.36 -13.72
N ASP A 5 22.93 -11.60 -12.62
CA ASP A 5 22.63 -12.11 -11.29
C ASP A 5 21.14 -12.48 -11.21
N PRO A 6 20.77 -13.75 -10.97
CA PRO A 6 19.38 -14.19 -10.98
C PRO A 6 18.55 -13.61 -9.83
N ARG A 7 19.20 -12.93 -8.87
CA ARG A 7 18.55 -12.34 -7.70
C ARG A 7 18.12 -10.89 -7.92
N THR A 8 18.42 -10.27 -9.07
CA THR A 8 18.00 -8.89 -9.29
C THR A 8 16.49 -8.78 -9.47
N LEU A 9 15.94 -7.59 -9.18
CA LEU A 9 14.50 -7.37 -9.38
C LEU A 9 14.09 -7.58 -10.85
N GLU A 10 14.95 -7.26 -11.82
CA GLU A 10 14.66 -7.49 -13.24
C GLU A 10 14.56 -8.99 -13.55
N ALA A 11 15.53 -9.79 -13.06
CA ALA A 11 15.54 -11.24 -13.27
C ALA A 11 14.32 -11.93 -12.64
N LEU A 12 13.80 -11.37 -11.55
CA LEU A 12 12.64 -11.89 -10.80
C LEU A 12 11.29 -11.31 -11.27
N GLY A 13 11.28 -10.37 -12.23
CA GLY A 13 10.04 -9.71 -12.67
C GLY A 13 9.43 -8.75 -11.65
N LEU A 14 10.26 -8.22 -10.74
CA LEU A 14 9.89 -7.34 -9.62
C LEU A 14 10.32 -5.87 -9.83
N ALA A 15 10.92 -5.54 -10.98
CA ALA A 15 11.56 -4.24 -11.24
C ALA A 15 10.61 -3.08 -11.62
N VAL A 16 9.31 -3.34 -11.81
CA VAL A 16 8.35 -2.29 -12.19
C VAL A 16 7.76 -1.64 -10.96
N ALA A 17 8.06 -0.35 -10.76
CA ALA A 17 7.47 0.44 -9.67
C ALA A 17 6.16 1.12 -10.12
N PRO A 18 5.08 1.06 -9.32
CA PRO A 18 3.86 1.83 -9.54
C PRO A 18 4.07 3.34 -9.66
N ARG A 19 5.13 3.86 -9.03
CA ARG A 19 5.53 5.26 -9.21
C ARG A 19 5.90 5.56 -10.67
N GLU A 20 6.52 4.66 -11.41
CA GLU A 20 6.92 4.88 -12.80
C GLU A 20 5.83 4.47 -13.78
N ASP A 21 5.17 3.34 -13.52
CA ASP A 21 4.01 2.86 -14.28
C ASP A 21 2.79 2.78 -13.35
N PRO A 22 1.93 3.81 -13.30
CA PRO A 22 0.78 3.84 -12.40
C PRO A 22 -0.19 2.67 -12.58
N LEU A 23 -0.32 2.16 -13.80
CA LEU A 23 -1.25 1.06 -14.11
C LEU A 23 -0.76 -0.28 -13.59
N SER A 24 0.54 -0.39 -13.25
CA SER A 24 1.11 -1.55 -12.58
C SER A 24 0.70 -1.67 -11.10
N TYR A 25 0.12 -0.63 -10.48
CA TYR A 25 -0.28 -0.66 -9.07
C TYR A 25 -1.17 -1.89 -8.73
N PRO A 26 -0.90 -2.63 -7.64
CA PRO A 26 0.02 -2.32 -6.52
C PRO A 26 1.50 -2.63 -6.75
N GLY A 27 1.87 -3.05 -7.96
CA GLY A 27 3.20 -3.58 -8.28
C GLY A 27 3.30 -5.08 -8.01
N ALA A 28 4.37 -5.70 -8.47
CA ALA A 28 4.64 -7.12 -8.21
C ALA A 28 5.12 -7.30 -6.76
N TRP A 29 4.58 -8.32 -6.08
CA TRP A 29 4.99 -8.71 -4.74
C TRP A 29 5.99 -9.88 -4.83
N PRO A 30 6.93 -10.01 -3.89
CA PRO A 30 7.85 -11.15 -3.90
C PRO A 30 7.08 -12.47 -3.67
N PRO A 31 7.56 -13.58 -4.26
CA PRO A 31 6.89 -14.89 -4.18
C PRO A 31 7.16 -15.63 -2.87
N GLU A 32 7.97 -15.08 -1.97
CA GLU A 32 8.33 -15.63 -0.65
C GLU A 32 8.92 -14.54 0.24
N SER A 33 9.14 -14.86 1.52
CA SER A 33 9.88 -14.00 2.44
C SER A 33 11.32 -13.81 1.95
N ALA A 34 11.78 -12.57 1.88
CA ALA A 34 13.11 -12.24 1.38
C ALA A 34 13.60 -10.88 1.88
N LEU A 35 14.92 -10.70 1.88
CA LEU A 35 15.56 -9.43 2.13
C LEU A 35 15.66 -8.65 0.82
N LEU A 36 15.01 -7.49 0.75
CA LEU A 36 15.28 -6.51 -0.29
C LEU A 36 16.57 -5.77 0.06
N ASP A 37 17.62 -5.98 -0.74
CA ASP A 37 18.96 -5.38 -0.59
C ASP A 37 19.35 -4.63 -1.87
N GLY A 38 19.08 -3.33 -1.89
CA GLY A 38 19.15 -2.52 -3.10
C GLY A 38 18.27 -3.10 -4.20
N ASN A 39 18.85 -3.48 -5.32
CA ASN A 39 18.14 -4.08 -6.46
C ASN A 39 18.14 -5.62 -6.44
N ARG A 40 18.26 -6.26 -5.27
CA ARG A 40 18.31 -7.73 -5.14
C ARG A 40 17.35 -8.24 -4.09
N MET A 41 16.79 -9.43 -4.33
CA MET A 41 16.11 -10.23 -3.31
C MET A 41 17.06 -11.32 -2.82
N LEU A 42 17.37 -11.30 -1.52
CA LEU A 42 18.25 -12.27 -0.87
C LEU A 42 17.45 -13.15 0.11
N PRO A 43 17.89 -14.38 0.38
CA PRO A 43 17.21 -15.24 1.36
C PRO A 43 17.24 -14.63 2.77
N LEU A 44 16.27 -15.02 3.59
CA LEU A 44 16.17 -14.69 5.01
C LEU A 44 16.33 -15.95 5.86
N ASP A 45 17.20 -15.89 6.87
CA ASP A 45 17.34 -16.95 7.89
C ASP A 45 16.57 -16.60 9.17
N THR A 46 16.02 -15.39 9.26
CA THR A 46 15.27 -14.88 10.42
C THR A 46 14.05 -14.10 9.92
N LEU A 47 12.91 -14.27 10.61
CA LEU A 47 11.63 -13.67 10.23
C LEU A 47 11.15 -12.57 11.19
N VAL A 48 11.89 -12.37 12.29
CA VAL A 48 11.58 -11.42 13.37
C VAL A 48 12.78 -10.53 13.59
N PHE A 49 12.57 -9.22 13.61
CA PHE A 49 13.63 -8.23 13.73
C PHE A 49 13.29 -7.28 14.86
N GLU A 50 13.74 -7.59 16.08
CA GLU A 50 13.39 -6.86 17.32
C GLU A 50 13.80 -5.38 17.30
N ASP A 51 14.82 -5.03 16.52
CA ASP A 51 15.33 -3.67 16.32
C ASP A 51 14.56 -2.89 15.24
N ARG A 52 13.52 -3.47 14.65
CA ARG A 52 12.76 -2.91 13.53
C ARG A 52 11.28 -2.87 13.80
N VAL A 53 10.62 -1.93 13.12
CA VAL A 53 9.18 -1.74 13.18
C VAL A 53 8.51 -2.61 12.10
N PRO A 54 7.68 -3.61 12.48
CA PRO A 54 6.91 -4.39 11.51
C PRO A 54 5.75 -3.56 10.97
N VAL A 55 5.74 -3.30 9.66
CA VAL A 55 4.65 -2.59 8.98
C VAL A 55 3.96 -3.51 7.97
N LEU A 56 2.68 -3.78 8.18
CA LEU A 56 1.85 -4.58 7.29
C LEU A 56 1.51 -3.80 6.02
N SER A 57 1.83 -4.39 4.88
CA SER A 57 1.68 -3.80 3.55
C SER A 57 0.52 -4.43 2.78
N VAL A 58 -0.45 -3.62 2.38
CA VAL A 58 -1.62 -4.03 1.56
C VAL A 58 -1.58 -3.49 0.12
N GLY A 59 -0.49 -2.81 -0.23
CA GLY A 59 -0.37 -2.03 -1.46
C GLY A 59 1.07 -1.88 -1.90
N SER A 60 1.44 -0.70 -2.40
CA SER A 60 2.75 -0.47 -3.03
C SER A 60 3.97 -0.67 -2.10
N ASN A 61 3.79 -0.68 -0.78
CA ASN A 61 4.87 -1.02 0.16
C ASN A 61 5.22 -2.51 0.18
N ALA A 62 4.42 -3.38 -0.46
CA ALA A 62 4.78 -4.77 -0.73
C ALA A 62 5.48 -4.94 -2.11
N CYS A 63 5.68 -3.86 -2.87
CA CYS A 63 6.40 -3.88 -4.15
C CYS A 63 7.88 -3.50 -3.95
N PRO A 64 8.84 -4.41 -4.23
CA PRO A 64 10.26 -4.14 -4.04
C PRO A 64 10.78 -2.92 -4.81
N ALA A 65 10.46 -2.82 -6.11
CA ALA A 65 10.89 -1.67 -6.91
C ALA A 65 10.33 -0.34 -6.40
N GLN A 66 9.12 -0.34 -5.83
CA GLN A 66 8.56 0.86 -5.21
C GLN A 66 9.36 1.29 -3.98
N LEU A 67 9.72 0.34 -3.11
CA LEU A 67 10.54 0.61 -1.93
C LEU A 67 11.93 1.11 -2.33
N VAL A 68 12.58 0.49 -3.33
CA VAL A 68 13.87 0.95 -3.86
C VAL A 68 13.80 2.41 -4.30
N HIS A 69 12.77 2.78 -5.06
CA HIS A 69 12.56 4.17 -5.48
C HIS A 69 12.39 5.13 -4.30
N LYS A 70 11.56 4.77 -3.32
CA LYS A 70 11.35 5.59 -2.12
C LYS A 70 12.66 5.79 -1.36
N MET A 71 13.43 4.73 -1.16
CA MET A 71 14.70 4.82 -0.43
C MET A 71 15.75 5.64 -1.18
N ALA A 72 15.87 5.43 -2.50
CA ALA A 72 16.80 6.18 -3.35
C ALA A 72 16.46 7.69 -3.41
N GLU A 73 15.18 8.07 -3.50
CA GLU A 73 14.72 9.47 -3.49
C GLU A 73 15.15 10.22 -2.22
N HIS A 74 15.35 9.50 -1.12
CA HIS A 74 15.72 10.04 0.18
C HIS A 74 17.18 9.73 0.60
N GLY A 75 17.97 9.08 -0.26
CA GLY A 75 19.35 8.70 0.06
C GLY A 75 19.48 7.71 1.23
N VAL A 76 18.43 6.91 1.49
CA VAL A 76 18.40 5.90 2.56
C VAL A 76 18.77 4.54 1.96
N GLU A 77 19.52 3.73 2.72
CA GLU A 77 19.86 2.37 2.30
C GLU A 77 18.60 1.48 2.23
N CYS A 78 18.38 0.86 1.06
CA CYS A 78 17.28 -0.07 0.85
C CYS A 78 17.66 -1.49 1.29
N ARG A 79 17.69 -1.72 2.60
CA ARG A 79 17.90 -3.04 3.22
C ARG A 79 16.72 -3.40 4.12
N ILE A 80 15.69 -4.00 3.53
CA ILE A 80 14.35 -4.17 4.13
C ILE A 80 13.96 -5.65 4.11
N PRO A 81 13.88 -6.34 5.26
CA PRO A 81 13.25 -7.66 5.34
C PRO A 81 11.77 -7.56 5.01
N MET A 82 11.33 -8.36 4.03
CA MET A 82 9.94 -8.51 3.63
C MET A 82 9.50 -9.92 4.01
N VAL A 83 8.65 -10.03 5.03
CA VAL A 83 8.25 -11.31 5.62
C VAL A 83 6.77 -11.55 5.35
N ARG A 84 6.43 -12.69 4.77
CA ARG A 84 5.04 -13.10 4.58
C ARG A 84 4.42 -13.43 5.93
N ALA A 85 3.18 -12.97 6.11
CA ALA A 85 2.37 -13.27 7.28
C ALA A 85 0.94 -13.61 6.86
N ARG A 86 0.33 -14.56 7.58
CA ARG A 86 -1.10 -14.82 7.58
C ARG A 86 -1.76 -13.88 8.58
N VAL A 87 -2.65 -13.02 8.09
CA VAL A 87 -3.30 -11.98 8.90
C VAL A 87 -4.80 -12.21 8.93
N THR A 88 -5.39 -12.20 10.13
CA THR A 88 -6.84 -12.25 10.31
C THR A 88 -7.46 -10.86 10.39
N ASN A 89 -8.76 -10.79 10.10
CA ASN A 89 -9.59 -9.60 10.28
C ASN A 89 -9.21 -8.37 9.42
N ILE A 90 -8.34 -8.53 8.42
CA ILE A 90 -7.95 -7.46 7.48
C ILE A 90 -8.42 -7.76 6.06
N GLY A 91 -9.20 -6.83 5.50
CA GLY A 91 -9.54 -6.76 4.08
C GLY A 91 -8.69 -5.71 3.34
N VAL A 92 -8.59 -5.85 2.01
CA VAL A 92 -7.90 -4.90 1.13
C VAL A 92 -8.91 -4.25 0.20
N GLY A 93 -9.23 -2.99 0.48
CA GLY A 93 -10.21 -2.19 -0.25
C GLY A 93 -9.58 -1.14 -1.14
N VAL A 94 -10.41 -0.45 -1.91
CA VAL A 94 -9.98 0.70 -2.71
C VAL A 94 -9.99 1.95 -1.83
N SER A 95 -8.90 2.69 -1.84
CA SER A 95 -8.78 3.93 -1.08
C SER A 95 -9.74 5.01 -1.60
N ALA A 96 -10.33 5.80 -0.70
CA ALA A 96 -11.21 6.92 -1.04
C ALA A 96 -10.45 8.18 -1.49
N HIS A 97 -9.31 8.05 -2.16
CA HIS A 97 -8.58 9.16 -2.77
C HIS A 97 -7.94 8.73 -4.10
N VAL A 98 -7.66 9.72 -4.95
CA VAL A 98 -6.84 9.53 -6.15
C VAL A 98 -5.40 9.84 -5.81
N SER A 99 -4.48 8.89 -6.02
CA SER A 99 -3.06 9.09 -5.74
C SER A 99 -2.47 10.15 -6.67
N LEU A 100 -1.57 10.99 -6.14
CA LEU A 100 -0.76 11.93 -6.93
C LEU A 100 0.17 11.23 -7.93
N LEU A 101 0.39 9.93 -7.77
CA LEU A 101 1.13 9.10 -8.73
C LEU A 101 0.27 8.63 -9.90
N GLY A 102 -1.04 8.88 -9.88
CA GLY A 102 -1.94 8.60 -11.00
C GLY A 102 -2.64 7.24 -10.93
N TYR A 103 -2.89 6.69 -9.74
CA TYR A 103 -3.59 5.42 -9.58
C TYR A 103 -4.59 5.46 -8.41
N MET A 104 -5.44 4.44 -8.33
CA MET A 104 -6.31 4.19 -7.18
C MET A 104 -5.58 3.27 -6.19
N SER A 105 -5.19 3.81 -5.03
CA SER A 105 -4.44 3.05 -4.03
C SER A 105 -5.31 1.99 -3.37
N ALA A 106 -4.67 0.93 -2.88
CA ALA A 106 -5.25 0.02 -1.91
C ALA A 106 -5.29 0.70 -0.53
N SER A 107 -6.25 0.31 0.30
CA SER A 107 -6.39 0.73 1.69
C SER A 107 -6.96 -0.43 2.51
N PRO A 108 -6.45 -0.69 3.72
CA PRO A 108 -6.98 -1.74 4.56
C PRO A 108 -8.37 -1.35 5.10
N PHE A 109 -9.15 -2.37 5.44
CA PHE A 109 -10.38 -2.22 6.21
C PHE A 109 -10.57 -3.41 7.16
N HIS A 110 -11.30 -3.19 8.25
CA HIS A 110 -11.63 -4.24 9.21
C HIS A 110 -12.62 -5.22 8.58
N SER A 111 -12.24 -6.49 8.49
CA SER A 111 -13.01 -7.54 7.84
C SER A 111 -13.08 -8.79 8.72
N PRO A 112 -13.95 -8.82 9.75
CA PRO A 112 -14.05 -9.91 10.70
C PRO A 112 -14.16 -11.29 10.05
N GLY A 113 -13.41 -12.27 10.56
CA GLY A 113 -13.43 -13.66 10.08
C GLY A 113 -12.67 -13.89 8.77
N SER A 114 -12.17 -12.83 8.12
CA SER A 114 -11.30 -13.00 6.95
C SER A 114 -9.88 -13.39 7.35
N THR A 115 -9.19 -14.10 6.46
CA THR A 115 -7.77 -14.42 6.58
C THR A 115 -7.11 -14.20 5.22
N ARG A 116 -5.95 -13.55 5.22
CA ARG A 116 -5.18 -13.25 3.99
C ARG A 116 -3.69 -13.38 4.23
N GLU A 117 -2.96 -13.63 3.16
CA GLU A 117 -1.50 -13.55 3.15
C GLU A 117 -1.08 -12.16 2.66
N LEU A 118 -0.25 -11.51 3.47
CA LEU A 118 0.27 -10.16 3.26
C LEU A 118 1.74 -10.13 3.65
N PHE A 119 2.42 -9.02 3.37
CA PHE A 119 3.82 -8.84 3.75
C PHE A 119 3.96 -7.82 4.88
N LEU A 120 4.78 -8.18 5.86
CA LEU A 120 5.40 -7.24 6.79
C LEU A 120 6.69 -6.72 6.16
N THR A 121 6.84 -5.40 6.10
CA THR A 121 8.14 -4.75 5.87
C THR A 121 8.72 -4.36 7.22
N TRP A 122 9.88 -4.90 7.57
CA TRP A 122 10.58 -4.60 8.81
C TRP A 122 11.51 -3.40 8.60
N LEU A 123 11.11 -2.24 9.10
CA LEU A 123 11.76 -0.98 8.82
C LEU A 123 12.57 -0.51 10.03
N ASN A 124 13.82 -0.11 9.82
CA ASN A 124 14.52 0.71 10.82
C ASN A 124 13.95 2.14 10.84
N GLU A 125 14.43 2.97 11.77
CA GLU A 125 13.92 4.35 11.95
C GLU A 125 13.99 5.20 10.67
N ALA A 126 15.13 5.17 9.96
CA ALA A 126 15.32 5.95 8.74
C ALA A 126 14.39 5.48 7.60
N GLN A 127 14.25 4.18 7.42
CA GLN A 127 13.35 3.60 6.41
C GLN A 127 11.89 3.88 6.74
N LEU A 128 11.51 3.80 8.03
CA LEU A 128 10.16 4.12 8.49
C LEU A 128 9.81 5.58 8.23
N ALA A 129 10.74 6.51 8.48
CA ALA A 129 10.54 7.94 8.20
C ALA A 129 10.29 8.21 6.70
N VAL A 130 10.99 7.49 5.80
CA VAL A 130 10.76 7.55 4.35
C VAL A 130 9.35 7.06 4.00
N VAL A 131 8.93 5.92 4.56
CA VAL A 131 7.59 5.40 4.29
C VAL A 131 6.52 6.34 4.86
N ASP A 132 6.64 6.79 6.11
CA ASP A 132 5.72 7.75 6.74
C ASP A 132 5.59 9.04 5.91
N THR A 133 6.70 9.57 5.40
CA THR A 133 6.71 10.74 4.51
C THR A 133 5.95 10.46 3.23
N SER A 134 6.18 9.30 2.60
CA SER A 134 5.51 8.92 1.34
C SER A 134 4.00 8.71 1.49
N GLU A 135 3.54 8.28 2.67
CA GLU A 135 2.13 8.10 3.00
C GLU A 135 1.48 9.41 3.51
N GLY A 136 2.29 10.43 3.77
CA GLY A 136 1.88 11.74 4.25
C GLY A 136 1.48 11.77 5.72
N VAL A 137 2.04 10.89 6.57
CA VAL A 137 1.68 10.78 7.99
C VAL A 137 1.81 12.13 8.72
N ASP A 138 2.91 12.84 8.47
CA ASP A 138 3.20 14.13 9.10
C ASP A 138 2.57 15.33 8.38
N SER A 139 1.87 15.11 7.27
CA SER A 139 1.18 16.16 6.53
C SER A 139 -0.27 16.33 7.01
N PRO A 140 -0.75 17.56 7.25
CA PRO A 140 -2.17 17.80 7.51
C PRO A 140 -3.05 17.43 6.31
N THR A 141 -2.46 17.38 5.11
CA THR A 141 -3.11 17.00 3.85
C THR A 141 -2.72 15.61 3.36
N GLY A 142 -2.02 14.83 4.20
CA GLY A 142 -1.64 13.46 3.86
C GLY A 142 -2.83 12.54 3.70
N ASN A 143 -2.63 11.41 3.01
CA ASN A 143 -3.72 10.49 2.71
C ASN A 143 -3.87 9.38 3.75
N PHE A 144 -2.85 9.14 4.57
CA PHE A 144 -2.88 8.06 5.55
C PHE A 144 -2.49 8.51 6.96
N HIS A 145 -3.02 7.79 7.93
CA HIS A 145 -2.55 7.75 9.31
C HIS A 145 -1.90 6.41 9.57
N ARG A 146 -0.95 6.37 10.50
CA ARG A 146 -0.45 5.11 11.02
C ARG A 146 -1.38 4.58 12.13
N ALA A 147 -1.62 3.28 12.13
CA ALA A 147 -2.44 2.58 13.11
C ALA A 147 -1.74 1.31 13.60
N VAL A 148 -1.98 0.94 14.85
CA VAL A 148 -1.42 -0.28 15.47
C VAL A 148 -2.45 -1.40 15.40
N LEU A 149 -2.05 -2.57 14.92
CA LEU A 149 -2.86 -3.78 14.88
C LEU A 149 -2.42 -4.69 16.03
N PRO A 150 -3.10 -4.69 17.18
CA PRO A 150 -2.78 -5.60 18.27
C PRO A 150 -3.20 -7.04 17.93
N ALA A 151 -2.41 -8.01 18.38
CA ALA A 151 -2.66 -9.45 18.16
C ALA A 151 -4.04 -9.92 18.65
N ALA A 152 -4.56 -9.27 19.70
CA ALA A 152 -5.87 -9.56 20.27
C ALA A 152 -7.00 -9.38 19.26
N ASP A 153 -6.87 -8.40 18.35
CA ASP A 153 -7.88 -8.07 17.36
C ASP A 153 -7.49 -8.56 15.95
N PHE A 154 -6.18 -8.64 15.68
CA PHE A 154 -5.61 -9.01 14.37
C PHE A 154 -4.48 -10.00 14.58
N ARG A 155 -4.74 -11.30 14.42
CA ARG A 155 -3.71 -12.32 14.52
C ARG A 155 -2.78 -12.18 13.30
N ILE A 156 -1.49 -11.98 13.55
CA ILE A 156 -0.44 -11.85 12.53
C ILE A 156 0.55 -12.99 12.75
N GLU A 157 0.42 -14.04 11.96
CA GLU A 157 1.21 -15.27 12.08
C GLU A 157 2.24 -15.36 10.95
N LEU A 158 3.51 -15.48 11.31
CA LEU A 158 4.63 -15.61 10.38
C LEU A 158 4.70 -17.04 9.83
N GLU A 159 5.50 -17.25 8.77
CA GLU A 159 5.73 -18.58 8.19
C GLU A 159 6.38 -19.57 9.19
N SER A 160 7.04 -19.08 10.25
CA SER A 160 7.56 -19.89 11.36
C SER A 160 6.48 -20.40 12.33
N GLY A 161 5.24 -19.91 12.22
CA GLY A 161 4.16 -20.13 13.19
C GLY A 161 4.18 -19.17 14.38
N GLU A 162 5.19 -18.30 14.47
CA GLU A 162 5.24 -17.24 15.48
C GLU A 162 4.13 -16.21 15.24
N VAL A 163 3.54 -15.70 16.32
CA VAL A 163 2.50 -14.69 16.29
C VAL A 163 3.05 -13.41 16.88
N LEU A 164 3.04 -12.33 16.11
CA LEU A 164 3.49 -11.03 16.59
C LEU A 164 2.47 -10.43 17.54
N ASP A 165 2.94 -9.79 18.61
CA ASP A 165 2.10 -9.05 19.57
C ASP A 165 1.35 -7.88 18.91
N GLN A 166 1.98 -7.25 17.91
CA GLN A 166 1.38 -6.19 17.12
C GLN A 166 2.15 -5.95 15.81
N ALA A 167 1.51 -5.28 14.86
CA ALA A 167 2.19 -4.63 13.74
C ALA A 167 1.57 -3.26 13.43
N TRP A 168 2.24 -2.45 12.64
CA TRP A 168 1.71 -1.17 12.18
C TRP A 168 1.09 -1.29 10.79
N ILE A 169 0.15 -0.39 10.46
CA ILE A 169 -0.46 -0.30 9.13
C ILE A 169 -0.83 1.16 8.81
N TYR A 170 -0.98 1.47 7.53
CA TYR A 170 -1.47 2.76 7.06
C TYR A 170 -2.98 2.74 6.76
N VAL A 171 -3.75 3.50 7.53
CA VAL A 171 -5.21 3.65 7.41
C VAL A 171 -5.53 4.95 6.69
N ASN A 172 -6.37 4.90 5.65
CA ASN A 172 -6.67 6.08 4.86
C ASN A 172 -7.54 7.10 5.62
N ARG A 173 -7.17 8.38 5.58
CA ARG A 173 -7.88 9.47 6.29
C ARG A 173 -9.27 9.73 5.75
N TRP A 174 -9.49 9.40 4.48
CA TRP A 174 -10.73 9.65 3.75
C TRP A 174 -11.63 8.41 3.68
N GLY A 175 -11.19 7.31 4.30
CA GLY A 175 -11.86 6.02 4.30
C GLY A 175 -11.57 5.18 3.05
N VAL A 176 -12.52 4.31 2.74
CA VAL A 176 -12.46 3.35 1.63
C VAL A 176 -13.68 3.52 0.73
N LEU A 177 -13.53 3.21 -0.55
CA LEU A 177 -14.68 3.20 -1.44
C LEU A 177 -15.62 2.05 -1.08
N HIS A 178 -16.91 2.26 -1.27
CA HIS A 178 -17.94 1.21 -1.32
C HIS A 178 -18.78 1.38 -2.59
N ASN A 179 -19.43 0.31 -3.02
CA ASN A 179 -20.23 0.27 -4.24
C ASN A 179 -21.69 -0.08 -3.96
N GLY A 180 -22.24 0.46 -2.87
CA GLY A 180 -23.62 0.22 -2.43
C GLY A 180 -23.88 -1.14 -1.76
N GLY A 181 -22.87 -2.02 -1.72
CA GLY A 181 -22.91 -3.25 -0.92
C GLY A 181 -22.75 -2.99 0.59
N PRO A 182 -22.86 -4.05 1.42
CA PRO A 182 -22.84 -3.93 2.88
C PRO A 182 -21.47 -3.56 3.49
N GLY A 183 -20.42 -3.45 2.67
CA GLY A 183 -19.08 -3.15 3.14
C GLY A 183 -18.19 -2.50 2.09
N PRO A 184 -16.91 -2.25 2.43
CA PRO A 184 -15.94 -1.68 1.52
C PRO A 184 -15.80 -2.47 0.21
N ARG A 185 -15.59 -1.74 -0.88
CA ARG A 185 -15.29 -2.29 -2.21
C ARG A 185 -13.89 -2.93 -2.18
N PRO A 186 -13.76 -4.22 -2.48
CA PRO A 186 -12.44 -4.86 -2.58
C PRO A 186 -11.58 -4.25 -3.68
N HIS A 187 -10.28 -4.16 -3.45
CA HIS A 187 -9.33 -3.77 -4.51
C HIS A 187 -9.04 -5.00 -5.40
N PRO A 188 -9.26 -4.94 -6.73
CA PRO A 188 -9.17 -6.11 -7.61
C PRO A 188 -7.74 -6.53 -7.98
N GLY A 189 -6.73 -5.91 -7.35
CA GLY A 189 -5.31 -6.12 -7.64
C GLY A 189 -4.83 -5.58 -9.00
N ARG A 190 -5.71 -4.94 -9.79
CA ARG A 190 -5.39 -4.41 -11.12
C ARG A 190 -6.07 -3.06 -11.35
N GLN A 191 -5.32 -2.07 -11.85
CA GLN A 191 -5.85 -0.71 -12.06
C GLN A 191 -6.84 -0.61 -13.22
N ARG A 192 -6.55 -1.23 -14.37
CA ARG A 192 -7.36 -1.03 -15.59
C ARG A 192 -8.85 -1.36 -15.38
N PRO A 193 -9.24 -2.52 -14.82
CA PRO A 193 -10.65 -2.79 -14.56
C PRO A 193 -11.25 -1.82 -13.53
N LEU A 194 -10.53 -1.54 -12.44
CA LEU A 194 -10.98 -0.65 -11.38
C LEU A 194 -11.30 0.77 -11.91
N ILE A 195 -10.35 1.36 -12.63
CA ILE A 195 -10.50 2.71 -13.16
C ILE A 195 -11.60 2.75 -14.22
N SER A 196 -11.64 1.77 -15.14
CA SER A 196 -12.72 1.70 -16.14
C SER A 196 -14.10 1.64 -15.48
N GLU A 197 -14.27 0.85 -14.42
CA GLU A 197 -15.54 0.77 -13.68
C GLU A 197 -15.89 2.09 -12.98
N LEU A 198 -14.91 2.78 -12.37
CA LEU A 198 -15.12 4.09 -11.74
C LEU A 198 -15.51 5.16 -12.77
N LEU A 199 -14.81 5.20 -13.90
CA LEU A 199 -15.10 6.11 -15.01
C LEU A 199 -16.47 5.83 -15.63
N ALA A 200 -16.86 4.57 -15.80
CA ALA A 200 -18.20 4.22 -16.31
C ALA A 200 -19.31 4.72 -15.37
N ALA A 201 -19.09 4.63 -14.06
CA ALA A 201 -20.08 4.97 -13.04
C ALA A 201 -20.22 6.49 -12.76
N SER A 202 -19.39 7.36 -13.34
CA SER A 202 -19.40 8.80 -13.05
C SER A 202 -19.03 9.66 -14.25
N ALA A 203 -19.95 10.52 -14.69
CA ALA A 203 -19.67 11.49 -15.77
C ALA A 203 -18.65 12.54 -15.32
N GLU A 204 -18.72 12.96 -14.05
CA GLU A 204 -17.85 13.94 -13.44
C GLU A 204 -16.41 13.41 -13.33
N LEU A 205 -16.22 12.12 -13.03
CA LEU A 205 -14.89 11.52 -13.07
C LEU A 205 -14.34 11.47 -14.51
N ARG A 206 -15.19 11.23 -15.52
CA ARG A 206 -14.76 11.26 -16.92
C ARG A 206 -14.35 12.65 -17.38
N GLU A 207 -15.05 13.68 -16.92
CA GLU A 207 -14.70 15.07 -17.21
C GLU A 207 -13.31 15.41 -16.64
N LEU A 208 -13.06 15.06 -15.37
CA LEU A 208 -11.79 15.32 -14.70
C LEU A 208 -10.63 14.51 -15.29
N PHE A 209 -10.83 13.22 -15.48
CA PHE A 209 -9.75 12.26 -15.68
C PHE A 209 -9.72 11.62 -17.07
N GLY A 210 -10.68 11.92 -17.94
CA GLY A 210 -10.79 11.29 -19.25
C GLY A 210 -11.62 10.01 -19.21
N THR A 211 -11.68 9.33 -20.34
CA THR A 211 -12.59 8.18 -20.55
C THR A 211 -11.88 6.83 -20.53
N THR A 212 -10.55 6.84 -20.43
CA THR A 212 -9.72 5.63 -20.37
C THR A 212 -8.84 5.61 -19.12
N PRO A 213 -8.38 4.42 -18.67
CA PRO A 213 -7.43 4.31 -17.57
C PRO A 213 -6.12 5.08 -17.82
N ASP A 214 -5.60 5.09 -19.04
CA ASP A 214 -4.36 5.77 -19.40
C ASP A 214 -4.51 7.30 -19.28
N GLU A 215 -5.64 7.86 -19.74
CA GLU A 215 -5.96 9.28 -19.53
C GLU A 215 -6.11 9.60 -18.04
N PHE A 216 -6.75 8.72 -17.28
CA PHE A 216 -6.92 8.89 -15.84
C PHE A 216 -5.56 9.02 -15.17
N CYS A 217 -4.65 8.09 -15.44
CA CYS A 217 -3.30 8.11 -14.91
C CYS A 217 -2.56 9.39 -15.30
N ALA A 218 -2.58 9.74 -16.59
CA ALA A 218 -1.87 10.90 -17.12
C ALA A 218 -2.36 12.22 -16.53
N ARG A 219 -3.68 12.40 -16.36
CA ARG A 219 -4.27 13.64 -15.83
C ARG A 219 -4.12 13.76 -14.32
N ALA A 220 -4.27 12.66 -13.58
CA ALA A 220 -4.13 12.67 -12.13
C ALA A 220 -2.68 12.90 -11.69
N ARG A 221 -1.72 12.33 -12.42
CA ARG A 221 -0.30 12.35 -12.04
C ARG A 221 0.23 13.78 -11.89
N GLY A 222 0.73 14.09 -10.70
CA GLY A 222 1.26 15.41 -10.35
C GLY A 222 0.21 16.52 -10.19
N ASN A 223 -1.06 16.27 -10.50
CA ASN A 223 -2.11 17.29 -10.43
C ASN A 223 -2.90 17.21 -9.13
N ARG A 224 -2.40 17.89 -8.09
CA ARG A 224 -3.02 17.92 -6.76
C ARG A 224 -4.47 18.43 -6.77
N GLY A 225 -4.77 19.43 -7.60
CA GLY A 225 -6.13 19.98 -7.72
C GLY A 225 -7.12 18.94 -8.24
N LEU A 226 -6.75 18.22 -9.30
CA LEU A 226 -7.59 17.14 -9.82
C LEU A 226 -7.74 15.98 -8.84
N CYS A 227 -6.66 15.56 -8.17
CA CYS A 227 -6.75 14.49 -7.17
C CYS A 227 -7.68 14.85 -6.00
N VAL A 228 -7.59 16.09 -5.50
CA VAL A 228 -8.50 16.62 -4.46
C VAL A 228 -9.93 16.62 -4.96
N ARG A 229 -10.17 17.11 -6.18
CA ARG A 229 -11.50 17.15 -6.77
C ARG A 229 -12.09 15.75 -7.00
N GLY A 230 -11.28 14.79 -7.44
CA GLY A 230 -11.69 13.39 -7.59
C GLY A 230 -12.14 12.76 -6.27
N ARG A 231 -11.41 13.02 -5.17
CA ARG A 231 -11.83 12.62 -3.82
C ARG A 231 -13.18 13.25 -3.44
N GLU A 232 -13.37 14.55 -3.70
CA GLU A 232 -14.64 15.22 -3.39
C GLU A 232 -15.81 14.63 -4.18
N VAL A 233 -15.61 14.27 -5.45
CA VAL A 233 -16.61 13.55 -6.25
C VAL A 233 -16.99 12.22 -5.60
N PHE A 234 -16.04 11.46 -5.04
CA PHE A 234 -16.37 10.23 -4.30
C PHE A 234 -17.27 10.52 -3.10
N ALA A 235 -17.00 11.58 -2.35
CA ALA A 235 -17.80 11.97 -1.19
C ALA A 235 -19.21 12.45 -1.59
N GLU A 236 -19.32 13.31 -2.61
CA GLU A 236 -20.58 13.82 -3.15
C GLU A 236 -21.50 12.70 -3.65
N LYS A 237 -20.91 11.69 -4.30
CA LYS A 237 -21.63 10.49 -4.75
C LYS A 237 -21.92 9.50 -3.63
N ARG A 238 -21.48 9.77 -2.40
CA ARG A 238 -21.59 8.87 -1.24
C ARG A 238 -21.03 7.49 -1.56
N TRP A 239 -19.83 7.46 -2.13
CA TRP A 239 -19.07 6.24 -2.41
C TRP A 239 -18.03 5.94 -1.33
N THR A 240 -17.97 6.74 -0.26
CA THR A 240 -16.95 6.62 0.79
C THR A 240 -17.56 6.09 2.08
N THR A 241 -16.89 5.15 2.73
CA THR A 241 -17.25 4.65 4.06
C THR A 241 -15.99 4.54 4.93
N VAL A 242 -16.17 4.47 6.24
CA VAL A 242 -15.07 4.22 7.18
C VAL A 242 -14.46 2.84 6.95
N SER A 243 -13.16 2.72 7.22
CA SER A 243 -12.43 1.45 7.14
C SER A 243 -12.74 0.52 8.32
N GLY A 244 -13.22 1.06 9.45
CA GLY A 244 -13.36 0.31 10.70
C GLY A 244 -12.04 0.17 11.47
N LEU A 245 -10.96 0.79 10.98
CA LEU A 245 -9.64 0.78 11.59
C LEU A 245 -9.27 2.11 12.27
N GLU A 246 -10.16 3.11 12.20
CA GLU A 246 -9.91 4.47 12.72
C GLU A 246 -9.60 4.47 14.22
N GLN A 247 -10.22 3.57 14.99
CA GLN A 247 -10.00 3.41 16.43
C GLN A 247 -8.58 2.95 16.81
N TYR A 248 -7.83 2.39 15.86
CA TYR A 248 -6.47 1.89 16.03
C TYR A 248 -5.39 2.92 15.66
N ILE A 249 -5.78 4.10 15.19
CA ILE A 249 -4.85 5.18 14.84
C ILE A 249 -4.09 5.61 16.09
N ARG A 250 -2.76 5.58 16.02
CA ARG A 250 -1.88 6.03 17.11
C ARG A 250 -0.72 6.82 16.53
N PRO A 251 -0.33 7.94 17.16
CA PRO A 251 0.97 8.53 16.88
C PRO A 251 2.05 7.50 17.27
N HIS A 252 3.14 7.45 16.53
CA HIS A 252 4.29 6.66 16.99
C HIS A 252 4.92 7.36 18.18
N PRO A 253 5.38 6.60 19.20
CA PRO A 253 6.26 7.15 20.21
C PRO A 253 7.43 7.80 19.48
N ARG A 254 7.63 9.10 19.63
CA ARG A 254 8.90 9.70 19.24
C ARG A 254 9.94 9.17 20.23
N SER A 255 11.02 8.59 19.71
CA SER A 255 12.23 8.27 20.46
C SER A 255 12.77 9.52 21.16
#